data_AF-A0A9E4TBG4-F1
#
_entry.id   AF-A0A9E4TBG4-F1
#
_cell.length_a   1.000
_cell.length_b   1.000
_cell.length_c   1.000
_cell.angle_alpha   90.00
_cell.angle_beta   90.00
_cell.angle_gamma   90.00
#
_symmetry.space_group_name_H-M   'P 1'
#
loop_
_entity.id
_entity.type
_entity.pdbx_description
1 polymer ?
#
loop_
_entity_poly.entity_id
_entity_poly.type
_entity_poly.pdbx_seq_one_letter_code
_entity_poly.pdbx_strand_id
1 'polypeptide(L)'
;ADPPNPLGEDGLRDVSARHLGAFGFPAPYGHQPLGLERVSFNMDIVGGAVASLCEVLREAVVTTAGSHSVNLLFDHETDAVRVDVSPAGGDVTTTVQTPAPLWIRLPTWADRSELTVRGAANYKIPRDHVLVAEPPIGKPVRVSYPVPESEIALRHRTREIRARLRGDSVVAMDDFGAALTFFEPIGG
;
A
#
# COMPACT_ATOMS: atom_id res chain seq x y z
N ALA A 1 -29.39 12.87 -4.10
CA ALA A 1 -30.44 12.85 -5.13
C ALA A 1 -29.87 13.48 -6.37
N ASP A 2 -30.15 12.92 -7.55
CA ASP A 2 -29.65 13.49 -8.80
C ASP A 2 -30.23 14.91 -9.01
N PRO A 3 -29.50 15.81 -9.69
CA PRO A 3 -30.01 17.13 -10.01
C PRO A 3 -31.26 17.03 -10.92
N PRO A 4 -32.10 18.09 -10.99
CA PRO A 4 -33.26 18.11 -11.87
C PRO A 4 -32.89 17.76 -13.32
N ASN A 5 -33.62 16.81 -13.91
CA ASN A 5 -33.45 16.36 -15.30
C ASN A 5 -34.75 16.59 -16.12
N PRO A 6 -35.14 17.85 -16.35
CA PRO A 6 -36.45 18.19 -16.95
C PRO A 6 -36.59 17.77 -18.41
N LEU A 7 -35.48 17.55 -19.12
CA LEU A 7 -35.47 17.08 -20.51
C LEU A 7 -35.35 15.55 -20.64
N GLY A 8 -35.26 14.83 -19.52
CA GLY A 8 -35.14 13.37 -19.51
C GLY A 8 -33.85 12.87 -20.18
N GLU A 9 -32.77 13.64 -20.10
CA GLU A 9 -31.47 13.26 -20.67
C GLU A 9 -30.94 12.02 -19.96
N ASP A 10 -30.70 10.93 -20.70
CA ASP A 10 -30.31 9.66 -20.08
C ASP A 10 -29.00 9.78 -19.27
N GLY A 11 -28.05 10.61 -19.71
CA GLY A 11 -26.78 10.83 -19.02
C GLY A 11 -26.90 11.47 -17.63
N LEU A 12 -28.05 12.06 -17.29
CA LEU A 12 -28.32 12.70 -16.00
C LEU A 12 -29.19 11.85 -15.07
N ARG A 13 -29.57 10.63 -15.49
CA ARG A 13 -30.44 9.72 -14.74
C ARG A 13 -29.62 8.64 -14.01
N ASP A 14 -29.93 8.44 -12.74
CA ASP A 14 -29.36 7.42 -11.84
C ASP A 14 -27.83 7.49 -11.81
N VAL A 15 -27.26 8.69 -11.85
CA VAL A 15 -25.82 8.91 -12.08
C VAL A 15 -24.98 8.20 -11.02
N SER A 16 -25.36 8.35 -9.75
CA SER A 16 -24.66 7.72 -8.63
C SER A 16 -24.63 6.19 -8.73
N ALA A 17 -25.76 5.55 -9.06
CA ALA A 17 -25.86 4.09 -9.22
C ALA A 17 -25.13 3.58 -10.48
N ARG A 18 -24.93 4.45 -11.48
CA ARG A 18 -24.27 4.11 -12.75
C ARG A 18 -22.75 4.36 -12.76
N HIS A 19 -22.22 5.08 -11.78
CA HIS A 19 -20.79 5.42 -11.67
C HIS A 19 -20.10 4.70 -10.49
N LEU A 20 -20.56 3.49 -10.17
CA LEU A 20 -19.92 2.66 -9.15
C LEU A 20 -18.50 2.28 -9.58
N GLY A 21 -17.55 2.41 -8.66
CA GLY A 21 -16.13 2.14 -8.92
C GLY A 21 -15.38 3.31 -9.56
N ALA A 22 -16.00 4.48 -9.71
CA ALA A 22 -15.29 5.70 -10.09
C ALA A 22 -14.26 6.09 -9.02
N PHE A 23 -13.08 6.52 -9.46
CA PHE A 23 -12.07 7.09 -8.57
C PHE A 23 -12.19 8.62 -8.60
N GLY A 24 -11.64 9.29 -7.61
CA GLY A 24 -11.55 10.74 -7.58
C GLY A 24 -10.29 11.20 -6.86
N PHE A 25 -9.94 12.47 -7.05
CA PHE A 25 -8.87 13.13 -6.29
C PHE A 25 -9.41 14.29 -5.47
N PRO A 26 -10.42 14.07 -4.61
CA PRO A 26 -11.17 15.18 -4.07
C PRO A 26 -10.37 15.85 -2.94
N ALA A 27 -9.82 15.07 -1.99
CA ALA A 27 -8.83 15.50 -1.00
C ALA A 27 -7.97 14.29 -0.54
N PRO A 28 -6.73 14.51 -0.05
CA PRO A 28 -5.91 13.41 0.48
C PRO A 28 -6.48 12.79 1.76
N TYR A 29 -7.32 13.51 2.51
CA TYR A 29 -7.91 13.08 3.77
C TYR A 29 -9.27 12.39 3.64
N GLY A 30 -9.93 12.44 2.47
CA GLY A 30 -11.28 11.88 2.34
C GLY A 30 -11.97 12.18 1.03
N HIS A 31 -13.21 11.70 0.92
CA HIS A 31 -14.05 11.85 -0.28
C HIS A 31 -14.61 13.27 -0.46
N GLN A 32 -14.67 14.08 0.60
CA GLN A 32 -15.27 15.42 0.58
C GLN A 32 -14.25 16.53 0.93
N PRO A 33 -13.69 17.23 -0.07
CA PRO A 33 -12.82 18.38 0.14
C PRO A 33 -13.55 19.56 0.75
N LEU A 34 -12.84 20.29 1.60
CA LEU A 34 -13.32 21.58 2.10
C LEU A 34 -13.24 22.69 1.04
N GLY A 35 -14.29 23.49 0.97
CA GLY A 35 -14.34 24.68 0.12
C GLY A 35 -14.69 24.40 -1.34
N LEU A 36 -15.13 23.17 -1.66
CA LEU A 36 -15.66 22.82 -2.97
C LEU A 36 -17.12 22.38 -2.83
N GLU A 37 -18.01 23.01 -3.59
CA GLU A 37 -19.45 22.69 -3.59
C GLU A 37 -19.77 21.44 -4.41
N ARG A 38 -18.88 21.06 -5.33
CA ARG A 38 -19.04 19.90 -6.21
C ARG A 38 -17.74 19.11 -6.27
N VAL A 39 -17.87 17.81 -6.11
CA VAL A 39 -16.80 16.84 -6.24
C VAL A 39 -17.10 15.97 -7.46
N SER A 40 -16.12 15.80 -8.34
CA SER A 40 -16.24 14.91 -9.49
C SER A 40 -15.48 13.62 -9.22
N PHE A 41 -16.17 12.49 -9.37
CA PHE A 41 -15.54 11.19 -9.51
C PHE A 41 -15.53 10.86 -11.00
N ASN A 42 -14.39 10.42 -11.50
CA ASN A 42 -14.19 10.22 -12.93
C ASN A 42 -13.92 8.75 -13.24
N MET A 43 -14.54 8.25 -14.30
CA MET A 43 -14.36 6.88 -14.78
C MET A 43 -13.10 6.71 -15.63
N ASP A 44 -12.56 7.82 -16.16
CA ASP A 44 -11.37 7.83 -17.04
C ASP A 44 -10.10 7.33 -16.35
N ILE A 45 -10.01 7.48 -15.02
CA ILE A 45 -8.87 7.04 -14.21
C ILE A 45 -8.99 5.62 -13.67
N VAL A 46 -10.15 4.97 -13.81
CA VAL A 46 -10.37 3.58 -13.35
C VAL A 46 -9.38 2.64 -14.03
N GLY A 47 -9.21 2.78 -15.35
CA GLY A 47 -8.27 1.96 -16.11
C GLY A 47 -6.83 2.10 -15.61
N GLY A 48 -6.40 3.33 -15.29
CA GLY A 48 -5.07 3.60 -14.75
C GLY A 48 -4.87 3.01 -13.35
N ALA A 49 -5.86 3.15 -12.47
CA ALA A 49 -5.82 2.58 -11.13
C ALA A 49 -5.74 1.03 -11.17
N VAL A 50 -6.60 0.39 -11.96
CA VAL A 50 -6.61 -1.07 -12.11
C VAL A 50 -5.31 -1.57 -12.73
N ALA A 51 -4.81 -0.93 -13.80
CA ALA A 51 -3.53 -1.31 -14.40
C ALA A 51 -2.37 -1.20 -13.39
N SER A 52 -2.34 -0.14 -12.59
CA SER A 52 -1.31 0.05 -11.55
C SER A 52 -1.35 -1.04 -10.49
N LEU A 53 -2.55 -1.45 -10.05
CA LEU A 53 -2.70 -2.57 -9.11
C LEU A 53 -2.24 -3.90 -9.71
N CYS A 54 -2.48 -4.12 -11.00
CA CYS A 54 -1.93 -5.29 -11.69
C CYS A 54 -0.39 -5.26 -11.72
N GLU A 55 0.24 -4.10 -11.98
CA GLU A 55 1.70 -3.99 -11.91
C GLU A 55 2.22 -4.22 -10.48
N VAL A 56 1.52 -3.70 -9.46
CA VAL A 56 1.85 -3.97 -8.05
C VAL A 56 1.88 -5.47 -7.76
N LEU A 57 0.89 -6.22 -8.23
CA LEU A 57 0.86 -7.68 -8.04
C LEU A 57 1.99 -8.39 -8.79
N ARG A 58 2.32 -7.97 -10.02
CA ARG A 58 3.43 -8.57 -10.79
C ARG A 58 4.79 -8.27 -10.16
N GLU A 59 4.97 -7.07 -9.62
CA GLU A 59 6.23 -6.60 -9.07
C GLU A 59 6.40 -6.96 -7.59
N ALA A 60 5.34 -7.40 -6.89
CA ALA A 60 5.39 -7.80 -5.49
C ALA A 60 6.45 -8.88 -5.25
N VAL A 61 6.44 -9.91 -6.10
CA VAL A 61 7.42 -11.00 -6.11
C VAL A 61 7.88 -11.26 -7.53
N VAL A 62 9.13 -10.93 -7.83
CA VAL A 62 9.75 -11.17 -9.14
C VAL A 62 10.64 -12.41 -9.06
N THR A 63 10.27 -13.43 -9.82
CA THR A 63 11.05 -14.66 -9.96
C THR A 63 11.74 -14.71 -11.32
N THR A 64 13.03 -15.01 -11.30
CA THR A 64 13.82 -15.28 -12.51
C THR A 64 14.49 -16.66 -12.37
N ALA A 65 15.20 -17.10 -13.41
CA ALA A 65 16.02 -18.31 -13.32
C ALA A 65 17.14 -18.23 -12.26
N GLY A 66 17.51 -17.02 -11.82
CA GLY A 66 18.64 -16.80 -10.91
C GLY A 66 18.27 -16.38 -9.48
N SER A 67 17.02 -16.00 -9.21
CA SER A 67 16.60 -15.52 -7.88
C SER A 67 15.09 -15.32 -7.75
N HIS A 68 14.63 -15.28 -6.50
CA HIS A 68 13.34 -14.73 -6.10
C HIS A 68 13.55 -13.41 -5.37
N SER A 69 12.80 -12.37 -5.76
CA SER A 69 12.88 -11.04 -5.15
C SER A 69 11.51 -10.64 -4.62
N VAL A 70 11.39 -10.46 -3.31
CA VAL A 70 10.21 -9.91 -2.64
C VAL A 70 10.40 -8.41 -2.52
N ASN A 71 9.69 -7.63 -3.33
CA ASN A 71 9.87 -6.18 -3.43
C ASN A 71 8.82 -5.39 -2.64
N LEU A 72 7.60 -5.92 -2.53
CA LEU A 72 6.50 -5.29 -1.81
C LEU A 72 6.04 -6.22 -0.69
N LEU A 73 5.81 -5.63 0.48
CA LEU A 73 5.66 -6.37 1.74
C LEU A 73 4.19 -6.44 2.13
N PHE A 74 3.43 -7.22 1.39
CA PHE A 74 2.04 -7.61 1.70
C PHE A 74 1.82 -9.09 1.36
N ASP A 75 0.73 -9.67 1.86
CA ASP A 75 0.39 -11.07 1.61
C ASP A 75 0.28 -11.33 0.10
N HIS A 76 1.10 -12.26 -0.39
CA HIS A 76 1.15 -12.61 -1.79
C HIS A 76 1.69 -14.01 -2.00
N GLU A 77 1.13 -14.75 -2.95
CA GLU A 77 1.57 -16.10 -3.27
C GLU A 77 1.72 -16.27 -4.78
N THR A 78 2.85 -16.85 -5.15
CA THR A 78 3.19 -17.33 -6.50
C THR A 78 3.54 -18.81 -6.41
N ASP A 79 3.67 -19.48 -7.56
CA ASP A 79 4.14 -20.89 -7.62
C ASP A 79 5.54 -21.08 -7.01
N ALA A 80 6.33 -20.01 -6.90
CA ALA A 80 7.71 -20.05 -6.45
C ALA A 80 7.91 -19.61 -5.00
N VAL A 81 7.12 -18.65 -4.53
CA VAL A 81 7.28 -18.01 -3.23
C VAL A 81 5.94 -17.57 -2.68
N ARG A 82 5.75 -17.84 -1.38
CA ARG A 82 4.69 -17.28 -0.56
C ARG A 82 5.26 -16.25 0.41
N VAL A 83 4.57 -15.12 0.55
CA VAL A 83 4.87 -14.02 1.46
C VAL A 83 3.66 -13.80 2.35
N ASP A 84 3.88 -13.77 3.66
CA ASP A 84 2.89 -13.43 4.67
C ASP A 84 3.46 -12.28 5.53
N VAL A 85 2.70 -11.21 5.72
CA VAL A 85 3.12 -10.03 6.47
C VAL A 85 2.20 -9.82 7.66
N SER A 86 2.77 -9.56 8.83
CA SER A 86 1.95 -9.30 10.02
C SER A 86 1.07 -8.07 9.80
N PRO A 87 -0.14 -8.00 10.39
CA PRO A 87 -1.00 -6.82 10.27
C PRO A 87 -0.34 -5.51 10.75
N ALA A 88 0.68 -5.61 11.61
CA ALA A 88 1.47 -4.48 12.07
C ALA A 88 2.61 -4.07 11.12
N GLY A 89 2.91 -4.86 10.08
CA GLY A 89 3.93 -4.60 9.06
C GLY A 89 5.38 -4.90 9.48
N GLY A 90 5.60 -5.31 10.72
CA GLY A 90 6.93 -5.51 11.32
C GLY A 90 7.50 -6.93 11.19
N ASP A 91 6.73 -7.87 10.66
CA ASP A 91 7.18 -9.25 10.44
C ASP A 91 6.81 -9.69 9.02
N VAL A 92 7.82 -10.03 8.23
CA VAL A 92 7.66 -10.61 6.90
C VAL A 92 8.13 -12.05 6.95
N THR A 93 7.22 -12.99 6.68
CA THR A 93 7.53 -14.40 6.55
C THR A 93 7.48 -14.79 5.09
N THR A 94 8.57 -15.39 4.60
CA THR A 94 8.68 -15.85 3.21
C THR A 94 8.96 -17.34 3.18
N THR A 95 8.19 -18.07 2.38
CA THR A 95 8.39 -19.52 2.15
C THR A 95 8.72 -19.74 0.68
N VAL A 96 9.91 -20.26 0.41
CA VAL A 96 10.37 -20.57 -0.96
C VAL A 96 9.94 -21.98 -1.34
N GLN A 97 9.26 -22.12 -2.46
CA GLN A 97 8.70 -23.37 -3.00
C GLN A 97 9.62 -23.98 -4.07
N THR A 98 10.32 -23.13 -4.82
CA THR A 98 11.27 -23.54 -5.88
C THR A 98 12.71 -23.11 -5.56
N PRO A 99 13.76 -23.89 -5.87
CA PRO A 99 15.13 -23.50 -5.52
C PRO A 99 15.65 -22.29 -6.29
N ALA A 100 15.92 -21.18 -5.57
CA ALA A 100 16.78 -20.08 -6.00
C ALA A 100 17.13 -19.19 -4.78
N PRO A 101 18.17 -18.34 -4.87
CA PRO A 101 18.44 -17.31 -3.86
C PRO A 101 17.24 -16.41 -3.60
N LEU A 102 16.99 -16.10 -2.34
CA LEU A 102 15.91 -15.23 -1.90
C LEU A 102 16.42 -13.84 -1.51
N TRP A 103 15.83 -12.81 -2.09
CA TRP A 103 16.03 -11.40 -1.76
C TRP A 103 14.74 -10.85 -1.16
N ILE A 104 14.79 -10.33 0.05
CA ILE A 104 13.65 -9.67 0.71
C ILE A 104 14.01 -8.21 0.87
N ARG A 105 13.27 -7.31 0.23
CA ARG A 105 13.47 -5.87 0.36
C ARG A 105 13.18 -5.42 1.79
N LEU A 106 14.05 -4.56 2.32
CA LEU A 106 13.87 -3.87 3.59
C LEU A 106 13.27 -2.49 3.33
N PRO A 107 12.25 -2.07 4.11
CA PRO A 107 11.79 -0.70 4.07
C PRO A 107 12.91 0.28 4.42
N THR A 108 12.86 1.48 3.85
CA THR A 108 13.91 2.50 4.06
C THR A 108 13.98 3.03 5.49
N TRP A 109 12.87 2.95 6.22
CA TRP A 109 12.76 3.34 7.62
C TRP A 109 13.15 2.23 8.61
N ALA A 110 13.38 1.00 8.15
CA ALA A 110 13.71 -0.11 9.04
C ALA A 110 15.15 0.01 9.58
N ASP A 111 15.30 -0.02 10.91
CA ASP A 111 16.61 -0.05 11.56
C ASP A 111 17.24 -1.44 11.43
N ARG A 112 18.38 -1.49 10.74
CA ARG A 112 19.11 -2.74 10.47
C ARG A 112 19.78 -3.32 11.71
N SER A 113 20.06 -2.49 12.72
CA SER A 113 20.66 -2.94 13.97
C SER A 113 19.66 -3.69 14.85
N GLU A 114 18.36 -3.48 14.64
CA GLU A 114 17.26 -4.13 15.34
C GLU A 114 16.61 -5.27 14.52
N LEU A 115 17.12 -5.52 13.31
CA LEU A 115 16.63 -6.57 12.43
C LEU A 115 16.88 -7.96 13.03
N THR A 116 15.85 -8.79 13.02
CA THR A 116 15.98 -10.22 13.35
C THR A 116 15.61 -11.07 12.15
N VAL A 117 16.50 -12.00 11.77
CA VAL A 117 16.22 -13.01 10.74
C VAL A 117 16.17 -14.39 11.39
N ARG A 118 15.06 -15.11 11.20
CA ARG A 118 14.86 -16.48 11.70
C ARG A 118 14.58 -17.43 10.54
N GLY A 119 14.96 -18.70 10.70
CA GLY A 119 14.77 -19.73 9.66
C GLY A 119 15.86 -19.75 8.58
N ALA A 120 16.85 -18.86 8.63
CA ALA A 120 18.04 -18.88 7.77
C ALA A 120 19.31 -18.69 8.60
N ALA A 121 20.26 -19.62 8.49
CA ALA A 121 21.52 -19.56 9.24
C ALA A 121 22.55 -18.60 8.60
N ASN A 122 22.57 -18.54 7.26
CA ASN A 122 23.54 -17.76 6.49
C ASN A 122 22.81 -16.73 5.62
N TYR A 123 22.60 -15.53 6.15
CA TYR A 123 22.05 -14.40 5.40
C TYR A 123 23.07 -13.25 5.32
N LYS A 124 22.89 -12.39 4.33
CA LYS A 124 23.63 -11.12 4.18
C LYS A 124 22.64 -9.98 4.04
N ILE A 125 23.08 -8.76 4.36
CA ILE A 125 22.26 -7.55 4.17
C ILE A 125 22.95 -6.58 3.21
N PRO A 126 23.00 -6.88 1.90
CA PRO A 126 23.51 -5.94 0.91
C PRO A 126 22.50 -4.78 0.72
N ARG A 127 22.93 -3.55 0.99
CA ARG A 127 22.11 -2.34 0.84
C ARG A 127 20.77 -2.47 1.57
N ASP A 128 19.67 -2.55 0.83
CA ASP A 128 18.28 -2.51 1.26
C ASP A 128 17.60 -3.88 1.14
N HIS A 129 18.35 -4.99 1.16
CA HIS A 129 17.79 -6.33 1.04
C HIS A 129 18.40 -7.28 2.08
N VAL A 130 17.59 -8.23 2.56
CA VAL A 130 18.06 -9.47 3.18
C VAL A 130 18.23 -10.50 2.08
N LEU A 131 19.46 -10.97 1.90
CA LEU A 131 19.82 -12.04 0.98
C LEU A 131 19.99 -13.34 1.74
N VAL A 132 19.19 -14.35 1.41
CA VAL A 132 19.40 -15.74 1.79
C VAL A 132 19.81 -16.51 0.53
N ALA A 133 21.10 -16.83 0.41
CA ALA A 133 21.65 -17.46 -0.80
C ALA A 133 21.08 -18.86 -1.04
N GLU A 134 20.83 -19.61 0.03
CA GLU A 134 20.29 -20.98 0.00
C GLU A 134 19.11 -21.06 0.98
N PRO A 135 17.92 -20.55 0.61
CA PRO A 135 16.76 -20.59 1.50
C PRO A 135 16.26 -22.03 1.66
N PRO A 136 15.82 -22.43 2.87
CA PRO A 136 15.29 -23.77 3.07
C PRO A 136 13.94 -23.93 2.37
N ILE A 137 13.87 -24.81 1.38
CA ILE A 137 12.66 -25.05 0.59
C ILE A 137 11.52 -25.59 1.47
N GLY A 138 10.32 -25.02 1.28
CA GLY A 138 9.11 -25.36 2.02
C GLY A 138 9.13 -24.95 3.50
N LYS A 139 10.15 -24.21 3.94
CA LYS A 139 10.26 -23.73 5.33
C LYS A 139 10.26 -22.20 5.36
N PRO A 140 9.69 -21.60 6.42
CA PRO A 140 9.62 -20.16 6.53
C PRO A 140 10.97 -19.54 6.89
N VAL A 141 11.33 -18.46 6.19
CA VAL A 141 12.30 -17.47 6.62
C VAL A 141 11.53 -16.25 7.10
N ARG A 142 11.76 -15.81 8.33
CA ARG A 142 11.11 -14.62 8.90
C ARG A 142 12.11 -13.50 9.08
N VAL A 143 11.77 -12.32 8.58
CA VAL A 143 12.48 -11.06 8.79
C VAL A 143 11.58 -10.17 9.65
N SER A 144 12.08 -9.74 10.80
CA SER A 144 11.34 -8.92 11.77
C SER A 144 12.11 -7.64 12.07
N TYR A 145 11.40 -6.52 12.18
CA TYR A 145 11.96 -5.21 12.54
C TYR A 145 10.89 -4.36 13.24
N PRO A 146 11.28 -3.46 14.17
CA PRO A 146 10.35 -2.51 14.75
C PRO A 146 9.80 -1.55 13.70
N VAL A 147 8.50 -1.24 13.80
CA VAL A 147 7.81 -0.32 12.89
C VAL A 147 7.66 1.03 13.59
N PRO A 148 8.38 2.08 13.16
CA PRO A 148 8.34 3.37 13.82
C PRO A 148 7.02 4.08 13.53
N GLU A 149 6.59 4.90 14.48
CA GLU A 149 5.59 5.93 14.24
C GLU A 149 6.29 7.22 13.80
N SER A 150 5.71 7.91 12.83
CA SER A 150 6.22 9.19 12.33
C SER A 150 5.07 10.12 11.94
N GLU A 151 5.37 11.39 11.76
CA GLU A 151 4.44 12.38 11.25
C GLU A 151 5.08 13.13 10.08
N ILE A 152 4.34 13.28 8.99
CA ILE A 152 4.73 14.12 7.85
C ILE A 152 3.72 15.24 7.66
N ALA A 153 4.17 16.32 7.06
CA ALA A 153 3.34 17.46 6.69
C ALA A 153 3.25 17.57 5.16
N LEU A 154 2.05 17.36 4.61
CA LEU A 154 1.75 17.57 3.20
C LEU A 154 1.41 19.03 2.97
N ARG A 155 2.17 19.70 2.10
CA ARG A 155 1.91 21.10 1.75
C ARG A 155 0.85 21.19 0.66
N HIS A 156 -0.33 21.68 1.02
CA HIS A 156 -1.37 22.06 0.08
C HIS A 156 -1.36 23.59 -0.11
N ARG A 157 -1.87 24.08 -1.25
CA ARG A 157 -1.89 25.52 -1.57
C ARG A 157 -2.54 26.38 -0.49
N THR A 158 -3.54 25.84 0.22
CA THR A 158 -4.34 26.59 1.21
C THR A 158 -4.06 26.23 2.66
N ARG A 159 -3.26 25.17 2.92
CA ARG A 159 -3.02 24.64 4.27
C ARG A 159 -1.91 23.61 4.29
N GLU A 160 -1.41 23.33 5.49
CA GLU A 160 -0.60 22.16 5.75
C GLU A 160 -1.50 21.03 6.28
N ILE A 161 -1.29 19.79 5.82
CA ILE A 161 -2.07 18.62 6.21
C ILE A 161 -1.12 17.63 6.86
N ARG A 162 -1.27 17.38 8.16
CA ARG A 162 -0.44 16.39 8.85
C ARG A 162 -0.98 14.99 8.60
N ALA A 163 -0.08 14.04 8.46
CA ALA A 163 -0.39 12.61 8.40
C ALA A 163 0.54 11.86 9.35
N ARG A 164 -0.04 11.06 10.24
CA ARG A 164 0.68 10.11 11.08
C ARG A 164 0.82 8.80 10.32
N LEU A 165 2.03 8.26 10.32
CA LEU A 165 2.34 6.98 9.72
C LEU A 165 2.83 5.99 10.76
N ARG A 166 2.56 4.73 10.51
CA ARG A 166 3.26 3.58 11.10
C ARG A 166 3.96 2.85 9.96
N GLY A 167 5.29 2.96 9.90
CA GLY A 167 6.04 2.58 8.70
C GLY A 167 5.57 3.39 7.49
N ASP A 168 5.11 2.71 6.43
CA ASP A 168 4.57 3.33 5.22
C ASP A 168 3.04 3.51 5.24
N SER A 169 2.36 3.05 6.29
CA SER A 169 0.89 3.09 6.38
C SER A 169 0.42 4.36 7.08
N VAL A 170 -0.47 5.13 6.44
CA VAL A 170 -1.16 6.26 7.09
C VAL A 170 -2.16 5.71 8.12
N VAL A 171 -2.04 6.14 9.37
CA VAL A 171 -2.91 5.72 10.48
C VAL A 171 -3.84 6.83 10.95
N ALA A 172 -3.46 8.10 10.77
CA ALA A 172 -4.31 9.25 11.05
C ALA A 172 -3.91 10.42 10.14
N MET A 173 -4.85 11.32 9.85
CA MET A 173 -4.60 12.51 9.05
C MET A 173 -5.45 13.68 9.54
N ASP A 174 -4.96 14.92 9.39
CA ASP A 174 -5.82 16.09 9.56
C ASP A 174 -6.96 16.07 8.53
N ASP A 175 -8.20 16.15 9.01
CA ASP A 175 -9.40 16.20 8.16
C ASP A 175 -10.08 17.58 8.17
N PHE A 176 -9.70 18.45 9.10
CA PHE A 176 -10.25 19.79 9.29
C PHE A 176 -11.78 19.78 9.51
N GLY A 177 -12.32 18.71 10.09
CA GLY A 177 -13.75 18.52 10.28
C GLY A 177 -14.52 18.15 9.01
N ALA A 178 -13.84 17.65 7.98
CA ALA A 178 -14.49 17.10 6.78
C ALA A 178 -15.27 15.82 7.11
N ALA A 179 -16.36 15.58 6.38
CA ALA A 179 -17.08 14.31 6.43
C ALA A 179 -16.46 13.29 5.44
N LEU A 180 -16.77 12.00 5.62
CA LEU A 180 -16.36 10.92 4.72
C LEU A 180 -14.84 10.81 4.55
N THR A 181 -14.11 10.83 5.67
CA THR A 181 -12.66 10.74 5.74
C THR A 181 -12.15 9.31 5.50
N PHE A 182 -10.94 9.17 4.97
CA PHE A 182 -10.27 7.87 4.78
C PHE A 182 -9.61 7.35 6.05
N PHE A 183 -9.19 8.26 6.92
CA PHE A 183 -8.36 7.98 8.08
C PHE A 183 -8.96 8.64 9.32
N GLU A 184 -8.58 8.13 10.49
CA GLU A 184 -8.91 8.75 11.77
C GLU A 184 -8.32 10.17 11.87
N PRO A 185 -9.01 11.12 12.53
CA PRO A 185 -8.50 12.47 12.71
C PRO A 185 -7.32 12.53 13.68
N ILE A 186 -6.36 13.40 13.40
CA ILE A 186 -5.29 13.69 14.35
C ILE A 186 -5.85 14.52 15.53
N GLY A 187 -5.81 13.94 16.73
CA GLY A 187 -6.25 14.60 17.97
C GLY A 187 -7.71 14.37 18.35
N GLY A 188 -8.38 13.43 17.67
CA GLY A 188 -9.66 12.85 18.10
C GLY A 188 -9.51 11.82 19.21
#